data_AF-A0A2V7UTY8-F1
#
_entry.id   AF-A0A2V7UTY8-F1
#
_cell.length_a   1.000
_cell.length_b   1.000
_cell.length_c   1.000
_cell.angle_alpha   90.00
_cell.angle_beta   90.00
_cell.angle_gamma   90.00
#
_symmetry.space_group_name_H-M   'P 1'
#
loop_
_entity.id
_entity.type
_entity.pdbx_description
1 polymer ?
#
loop_
_entity_poly.entity_id
_entity_poly.type
_entity_poly.pdbx_seq_one_letter_code
_entity_poly.pdbx_strand_id
1 'polypeptide(L)'
;MGLRGGSPRPGRNSRRDGGAGGGDRPCSRAARPRACRGAAQEARPQHRFQACAGGAGEGAHPNPGGVQGGRRLPGRDLTHRCSWILNALLAGGAVVLPSCAAKREVRVGAVLSLSGEGAYYGQAIRQGMDLAVEQVNTSGGIGGNSLRIVYLDSSSSPEQAARAAIQLYDRHDLPLILGAVLSSETLRIAPLAEQRHKILLSPASSSPEITRAGKYVFRIYPSDTLEGAYMAQLAADELRLRRVLVLAIDNAFGRGLAGVFRKSFPGAAPPLVQAYATHGADYAAVAEKARDSGVEGIYLVGYYSDMAEILKEIRRVSPELKILSTSSFGNPKTLESAGKAAEGVIFPAIVFDPESDDPTIARFVRNFRMRYGSNPDLWAAHGYDAVLIAAEAMNRADGSVPDRIAEALLGIREFHGASGSLSFDAEGDVVQYPRAYIVHEGRFILYRDYLEQMGSRTGAGSGKKP
;
A
#
# COMPACT_ATOMS: atom_id res chain seq x y z
N MET A 1 43.52 19.17 -26.46
CA MET A 1 44.53 19.44 -27.51
C MET A 1 45.34 20.63 -27.03
N GLY A 2 46.65 20.45 -26.83
CA GLY A 2 47.60 21.45 -26.27
C GLY A 2 47.58 21.57 -24.73
N LEU A 3 48.67 21.70 -23.97
CA LEU A 3 50.07 21.25 -23.99
C LEU A 3 50.74 21.96 -22.78
N ARG A 4 51.60 21.25 -22.02
CA ARG A 4 52.65 21.76 -21.08
C ARG A 4 52.15 22.38 -19.77
N GLY A 5 52.71 22.14 -18.59
CA GLY A 5 53.90 21.38 -18.16
C GLY A 5 54.21 21.72 -16.69
N GLY A 6 55.08 20.94 -16.05
CA GLY A 6 55.82 21.35 -14.85
C GLY A 6 55.35 20.78 -13.50
N SER A 7 56.04 19.74 -13.03
CA SER A 7 56.20 19.49 -11.58
C SER A 7 57.33 20.36 -11.03
N PRO A 8 57.36 20.65 -9.71
CA PRO A 8 58.20 19.83 -8.84
C PRO A 8 57.66 19.62 -7.40
N ARG A 9 57.93 18.44 -6.83
CA ARG A 9 58.14 18.22 -5.37
C ARG A 9 59.66 18.40 -5.08
N PRO A 10 60.23 18.30 -3.85
CA PRO A 10 59.66 17.96 -2.53
C PRO A 10 60.19 18.82 -1.35
N GLY A 11 59.67 18.61 -0.13
CA GLY A 11 60.27 19.14 1.10
C GLY A 11 59.81 18.39 2.35
N ARG A 12 60.69 17.55 2.89
CA ARG A 12 60.56 16.74 4.12
C ARG A 12 61.05 17.51 5.35
N ASN A 13 60.80 16.90 6.52
CA ASN A 13 61.43 17.05 7.84
C ASN A 13 60.78 18.09 8.77
N SER A 14 60.62 17.87 10.08
CA SER A 14 61.02 16.76 10.96
C SER A 14 60.52 17.01 12.40
N ARG A 15 60.22 15.93 13.12
CA ARG A 15 60.59 15.61 14.52
C ARG A 15 60.32 16.65 15.64
N ARG A 16 59.53 16.27 16.64
CA ARG A 16 59.91 15.97 18.07
C ARG A 16 59.35 17.10 18.96
N ASP A 17 58.99 16.98 20.23
CA ASP A 17 58.96 15.94 21.28
C ASP A 17 58.10 16.51 22.43
N GLY A 18 57.63 15.64 23.33
CA GLY A 18 57.23 15.96 24.72
C GLY A 18 55.76 16.38 24.89
N GLY A 19 54.93 15.73 25.72
CA GLY A 19 55.17 15.25 27.08
C GLY A 19 54.19 16.01 27.98
N ALA A 20 53.09 15.41 28.43
CA ALA A 20 52.93 14.70 29.71
C ALA A 20 52.28 15.58 30.81
N GLY A 21 51.37 14.97 31.57
CA GLY A 21 50.76 15.49 32.80
C GLY A 21 49.28 15.89 32.58
N GLY A 22 48.27 15.21 33.12
CA GLY A 22 48.20 14.41 34.34
C GLY A 22 47.29 15.15 35.34
N GLY A 23 46.17 14.54 35.74
CA GLY A 23 45.24 15.19 36.66
C GLY A 23 43.95 14.40 36.92
N ASP A 24 44.08 13.17 37.41
CA ASP A 24 43.02 12.48 38.16
C ASP A 24 42.71 13.24 39.45
N ARG A 25 41.42 13.31 39.86
CA ARG A 25 40.97 12.69 41.13
C ARG A 25 39.44 12.77 41.35
N PRO A 26 38.89 11.86 42.20
CA PRO A 26 37.49 11.45 42.21
C PRO A 26 36.70 11.86 43.47
N CYS A 27 35.37 11.75 43.42
CA CYS A 27 34.45 11.66 44.58
C CYS A 27 33.29 10.74 44.17
N SER A 28 33.21 9.47 44.58
CA SER A 28 32.75 8.90 45.87
C SER A 28 31.24 9.00 46.16
N ARG A 29 30.56 7.85 45.96
CA ARG A 29 29.48 7.20 46.74
C ARG A 29 28.57 8.03 47.66
N ALA A 30 27.25 7.91 47.40
CA ALA A 30 26.12 7.65 48.33
C ALA A 30 24.82 8.01 47.56
N ALA A 31 23.63 7.41 47.68
CA ALA A 31 23.07 6.30 48.44
C ALA A 31 21.75 5.87 47.74
N ARG A 32 21.33 4.62 47.97
CA ARG A 32 19.98 4.10 47.64
C ARG A 32 18.92 4.72 48.57
N PRO A 33 17.63 4.65 48.18
CA PRO A 33 16.67 3.89 48.99
C PRO A 33 15.81 2.96 48.12
N ARG A 34 15.67 1.66 48.45
CA ARG A 34 14.56 1.05 49.23
C ARG A 34 13.18 1.54 48.76
N ALA A 35 12.49 0.76 47.92
CA ALA A 35 11.59 -0.33 48.32
C ALA A 35 10.39 0.15 49.15
N CYS A 36 9.28 0.44 48.47
CA CYS A 36 7.94 0.40 49.07
C CYS A 36 7.21 -0.81 48.50
N ARG A 37 6.92 -1.76 49.40
CA ARG A 37 5.92 -2.82 49.20
C ARG A 37 4.54 -2.16 49.19
N GLY A 38 3.71 -2.55 48.23
CA GLY A 38 2.28 -2.29 48.22
C GLY A 38 1.61 -3.39 47.42
N ALA A 39 1.06 -4.36 48.13
CA ALA A 39 0.31 -5.47 47.56
C ALA A 39 -0.95 -4.94 46.86
N ALA A 40 -1.23 -5.44 45.66
CA ALA A 40 -2.55 -5.36 45.06
C ALA A 40 -2.91 -6.75 44.55
N GLN A 41 -3.79 -7.39 45.31
CA GLN A 41 -4.38 -8.69 45.03
C GLN A 41 -5.23 -8.67 43.77
N GLU A 42 -5.21 -9.81 43.09
CA GLU A 42 -6.12 -10.21 42.03
C GLU A 42 -7.59 -10.06 42.47
N ALA A 43 -8.43 -9.49 41.60
CA ALA A 43 -9.88 -9.60 41.71
C ALA A 43 -10.50 -9.77 40.31
N ARG A 44 -10.88 -11.00 39.99
CA ARG A 44 -11.88 -11.34 38.97
C ARG A 44 -13.27 -10.95 39.49
N PRO A 45 -14.20 -10.51 38.63
CA PRO A 45 -15.62 -10.68 38.91
C PRO A 45 -16.23 -11.75 38.00
N GLN A 46 -16.72 -12.82 38.63
CA GLN A 46 -17.71 -13.74 38.06
C GLN A 46 -19.09 -13.18 38.40
N HIS A 47 -19.89 -12.82 37.40
CA HIS A 47 -21.32 -12.55 37.60
C HIS A 47 -22.10 -13.85 37.44
N ARG A 48 -22.66 -14.29 38.57
CA ARG A 48 -23.60 -15.40 38.72
C ARG A 48 -24.99 -14.75 38.82
N PHE A 49 -25.86 -14.98 37.84
CA PHE A 49 -27.28 -14.64 37.95
C PHE A 49 -28.09 -15.88 38.28
N GLN A 50 -28.88 -15.73 39.33
CA GLN A 50 -29.67 -16.74 40.02
C GLN A 50 -31.13 -16.59 39.56
N ALA A 51 -31.78 -17.72 39.32
CA ALA A 51 -33.17 -17.83 38.93
C ALA A 51 -34.12 -17.47 40.08
N CYS A 52 -35.26 -16.87 39.74
CA CYS A 52 -36.48 -16.86 40.56
C CYS A 52 -37.70 -17.05 39.65
N ALA A 53 -38.67 -17.82 40.15
CA ALA A 53 -39.90 -18.24 39.50
C ALA A 53 -41.13 -17.48 40.06
N GLY A 54 -42.25 -17.58 39.33
CA GLY A 54 -43.63 -17.20 39.72
C GLY A 54 -44.19 -16.07 38.84
N GLY A 55 -45.42 -16.07 38.31
CA GLY A 55 -46.58 -16.95 38.40
C GLY A 55 -47.85 -16.16 38.01
N ALA A 56 -48.69 -16.77 37.17
CA ALA A 56 -50.16 -16.66 36.99
C ALA A 56 -50.89 -15.40 36.43
N GLY A 57 -51.78 -15.70 35.44
CA GLY A 57 -53.13 -15.13 35.21
C GLY A 57 -53.31 -14.39 33.87
N GLU A 58 -54.40 -14.49 33.10
CA GLU A 58 -55.50 -15.45 32.89
C GLU A 58 -56.37 -14.91 31.71
N GLY A 59 -57.04 -15.79 30.94
CA GLY A 59 -58.20 -15.49 30.07
C GLY A 59 -57.92 -15.20 28.57
N ALA A 60 -58.65 -15.69 27.57
CA ALA A 60 -59.82 -16.57 27.48
C ALA A 60 -59.97 -17.11 26.02
N HIS A 61 -60.55 -18.31 25.88
CA HIS A 61 -60.94 -19.09 24.66
C HIS A 61 -62.20 -18.52 23.94
N PRO A 62 -62.77 -19.09 22.82
CA PRO A 62 -62.62 -20.43 22.16
C PRO A 62 -62.48 -20.44 20.60
N ASN A 63 -61.83 -21.42 19.94
CA ASN A 63 -62.25 -22.78 19.45
C ASN A 63 -63.32 -22.77 18.31
N PRO A 64 -63.56 -23.83 17.48
CA PRO A 64 -62.85 -25.11 17.23
C PRO A 64 -62.74 -25.59 15.76
N GLY A 65 -62.03 -26.71 15.56
CA GLY A 65 -62.22 -27.71 14.49
C GLY A 65 -60.90 -28.42 14.20
N GLY A 66 -60.57 -29.62 14.69
CA GLY A 66 -61.34 -30.87 14.69
C GLY A 66 -61.27 -31.49 13.27
N VAL A 67 -60.84 -32.72 12.99
CA VAL A 67 -60.63 -33.96 13.74
C VAL A 67 -59.79 -34.92 12.85
N GLN A 68 -59.00 -35.79 13.48
CA GLN A 68 -58.58 -37.18 13.16
C GLN A 68 -58.91 -37.73 11.74
N GLY A 69 -58.07 -38.51 11.07
CA GLY A 69 -57.16 -39.54 11.54
C GLY A 69 -57.37 -40.81 10.70
N GLY A 70 -56.28 -41.46 10.32
CA GLY A 70 -56.18 -42.89 10.00
C GLY A 70 -56.96 -43.46 8.81
N ARG A 71 -56.23 -44.13 7.90
CA ARG A 71 -56.54 -45.51 7.47
C ARG A 71 -55.39 -46.12 6.67
N ARG A 72 -55.02 -47.33 7.07
CA ARG A 72 -54.22 -48.30 6.32
C ARG A 72 -55.10 -49.05 5.30
N LEU A 73 -54.40 -49.80 4.44
CA LEU A 73 -54.78 -51.02 3.67
C LEU A 73 -54.99 -50.79 2.16
N PRO A 74 -54.90 -51.85 1.33
CA PRO A 74 -53.73 -52.73 1.11
C PRO A 74 -53.48 -52.93 -0.41
N GLY A 75 -52.45 -53.72 -0.73
CA GLY A 75 -51.97 -53.95 -2.10
C GLY A 75 -52.94 -54.69 -3.03
N ARG A 76 -52.57 -54.66 -4.32
CA ARG A 76 -52.96 -55.66 -5.31
C ARG A 76 -51.97 -55.68 -6.48
N ASP A 77 -51.65 -56.91 -6.85
CA ASP A 77 -50.70 -57.35 -7.86
C ASP A 77 -50.93 -56.74 -9.25
N LEU A 78 -49.84 -56.61 -10.02
CA LEU A 78 -49.85 -57.11 -11.39
C LEU A 78 -48.44 -57.52 -11.82
N THR A 79 -48.30 -58.83 -11.93
CA THR A 79 -47.16 -59.58 -12.43
C THR A 79 -46.92 -59.38 -13.94
N HIS A 80 -45.65 -59.57 -14.31
CA HIS A 80 -45.10 -59.94 -15.61
C HIS A 80 -44.54 -58.83 -16.53
N ARG A 81 -43.35 -59.17 -17.04
CA ARG A 81 -42.69 -58.75 -18.29
C ARG A 81 -41.68 -57.61 -18.16
N CYS A 82 -40.44 -57.96 -17.80
CA CYS A 82 -39.27 -57.83 -18.69
C CYS A 82 -38.02 -58.33 -17.95
N SER A 83 -37.81 -59.65 -18.01
CA SER A 83 -36.51 -60.26 -17.74
C SER A 83 -35.99 -60.75 -19.09
N TRP A 84 -35.25 -59.90 -19.80
CA TRP A 84 -34.34 -60.29 -20.88
C TRP A 84 -33.20 -59.26 -20.91
N ILE A 85 -31.98 -59.77 -21.09
CA ILE A 85 -30.69 -59.07 -21.22
C ILE A 85 -29.93 -58.90 -19.89
N LEU A 86 -29.50 -60.03 -19.34
CA LEU A 86 -28.19 -60.14 -18.70
C LEU A 86 -27.37 -61.16 -19.51
N ASN A 87 -26.11 -60.80 -19.80
CA ASN A 87 -25.03 -61.60 -20.39
C ASN A 87 -24.86 -61.56 -21.92
N ALA A 88 -24.14 -60.53 -22.40
CA ALA A 88 -23.27 -60.63 -23.57
C ALA A 88 -22.03 -59.73 -23.41
N LEU A 89 -20.87 -60.40 -23.26
CA LEU A 89 -19.49 -59.94 -23.57
C LEU A 89 -19.00 -58.62 -22.91
N LEU A 90 -18.14 -58.62 -21.87
CA LEU A 90 -16.76 -59.13 -21.84
C LEU A 90 -15.94 -58.84 -23.12
N ALA A 91 -15.85 -57.56 -23.48
CA ALA A 91 -14.74 -57.03 -24.28
C ALA A 91 -14.06 -55.91 -23.46
N GLY A 92 -12.76 -56.08 -23.19
CA GLY A 92 -11.98 -55.28 -22.26
C GLY A 92 -11.80 -53.82 -22.69
N GLY A 93 -12.77 -52.98 -22.35
CA GLY A 93 -12.58 -51.53 -22.25
C GLY A 93 -12.07 -51.20 -20.87
N ALA A 94 -10.77 -50.91 -20.74
CA ALA A 94 -10.28 -50.21 -19.56
C ALA A 94 -11.03 -48.88 -19.47
N VAL A 95 -12.02 -48.80 -18.57
CA VAL A 95 -12.66 -47.55 -18.21
C VAL A 95 -11.57 -46.74 -17.50
N VAL A 96 -10.85 -45.93 -18.26
CA VAL A 96 -10.00 -44.87 -17.74
C VAL A 96 -10.96 -43.86 -17.11
N LEU A 97 -11.32 -44.10 -15.85
CA LEU A 97 -11.93 -43.07 -15.03
C LEU A 97 -10.93 -41.90 -15.03
N PRO A 98 -11.30 -40.69 -15.48
CA PRO A 98 -10.45 -39.54 -15.37
C PRO A 98 -10.04 -39.46 -13.89
N SER A 99 -8.74 -39.61 -13.62
CA SER A 99 -8.22 -39.38 -12.28
C SER A 99 -8.60 -37.94 -11.95
N CYS A 100 -9.55 -37.78 -11.03
CA CYS A 100 -9.88 -36.48 -10.48
C CYS A 100 -8.67 -36.09 -9.64
N ALA A 101 -7.64 -35.55 -10.29
CA ALA A 101 -6.46 -35.04 -9.63
C ALA A 101 -6.97 -34.03 -8.61
N ALA A 102 -6.80 -34.34 -7.32
CA ALA A 102 -7.23 -33.45 -6.25
C ALA A 102 -6.61 -32.08 -6.52
N LYS A 103 -7.44 -31.06 -6.75
CA LYS A 103 -6.99 -29.68 -6.99
C LYS A 103 -6.04 -29.31 -5.88
N ARG A 104 -4.76 -29.09 -6.20
CA ARG A 104 -3.76 -28.69 -5.21
C ARG A 104 -3.97 -27.21 -4.89
N GLU A 105 -3.43 -26.76 -3.76
CA GLU A 105 -3.46 -25.36 -3.36
C GLU A 105 -2.11 -24.72 -3.72
N VAL A 106 -2.13 -23.70 -4.57
CA VAL A 106 -0.97 -22.84 -4.85
C VAL A 106 -1.00 -21.70 -3.82
N ARG A 107 0.08 -21.58 -3.05
CA ARG A 107 0.19 -20.57 -1.99
C ARG A 107 1.19 -19.48 -2.37
N VAL A 108 0.82 -18.24 -2.11
CA VAL A 108 1.72 -17.08 -2.15
C VAL A 108 1.65 -16.34 -0.82
N GLY A 109 2.72 -15.61 -0.48
CA GLY A 109 2.75 -14.80 0.72
C GLY A 109 2.24 -13.39 0.46
N ALA A 110 1.77 -12.70 1.49
CA ALA A 110 1.59 -11.26 1.46
C ALA A 110 2.08 -10.63 2.77
N VAL A 111 2.93 -9.61 2.66
CA VAL A 111 3.36 -8.79 3.79
C VAL A 111 2.76 -7.41 3.60
N LEU A 112 1.76 -7.07 4.42
CA LEU A 112 1.01 -5.83 4.29
C LEU A 112 1.01 -5.06 5.61
N SER A 113 0.99 -3.72 5.53
CA SER A 113 0.73 -2.87 6.69
C SER A 113 -0.77 -2.92 7.02
N LEU A 114 -1.22 -3.95 7.75
CA LEU A 114 -2.63 -4.10 8.16
C LEU A 114 -2.95 -3.30 9.42
N SER A 115 -1.91 -2.96 10.18
CA SER A 115 -1.92 -2.02 11.30
C SER A 115 -0.77 -1.00 11.19
N GLY A 116 -0.77 -0.02 12.10
CA GLY A 116 0.19 1.08 12.09
C GLY A 116 -0.15 2.18 11.08
N GLU A 117 0.84 3.01 10.76
CA GLU A 117 0.67 4.21 9.91
C GLU A 117 0.23 3.89 8.47
N GLY A 118 0.63 2.74 7.94
CA GLY A 118 0.25 2.25 6.61
C GLY A 118 -1.09 1.51 6.56
N ALA A 119 -1.84 1.41 7.67
CA ALA A 119 -3.04 0.57 7.78
C ALA A 119 -4.09 0.84 6.69
N TYR A 120 -4.30 2.10 6.33
CA TYR A 120 -5.25 2.48 5.27
C TYR A 120 -4.89 1.78 3.94
N TYR A 121 -3.62 1.88 3.52
CA TYR A 121 -3.15 1.30 2.27
C TYR A 121 -3.21 -0.23 2.31
N GLY A 122 -2.69 -0.86 3.36
CA GLY A 122 -2.64 -2.33 3.45
C GLY A 122 -4.02 -2.97 3.54
N GLN A 123 -5.00 -2.32 4.17
CA GLN A 123 -6.38 -2.81 4.22
C GLN A 123 -7.06 -2.74 2.84
N ALA A 124 -6.93 -1.61 2.13
CA ALA A 124 -7.47 -1.46 0.78
C ALA A 124 -6.84 -2.47 -0.19
N ILE A 125 -5.51 -2.62 -0.15
CA ILE A 125 -4.77 -3.60 -0.94
C ILE A 125 -5.27 -5.02 -0.67
N ARG A 126 -5.44 -5.41 0.60
CA ARG A 126 -5.96 -6.73 0.96
C ARG A 126 -7.36 -6.98 0.39
N GLN A 127 -8.25 -5.99 0.43
CA GLN A 127 -9.59 -6.12 -0.16
C GLN A 127 -9.54 -6.38 -1.67
N GLY A 128 -8.65 -5.69 -2.38
CA GLY A 128 -8.36 -5.96 -3.79
C GLY A 128 -7.82 -7.36 -4.03
N MET A 129 -6.83 -7.77 -3.24
CA MET A 129 -6.21 -9.10 -3.33
C MET A 129 -7.23 -10.23 -3.11
N ASP A 130 -8.08 -10.11 -2.09
CA ASP A 130 -9.12 -11.11 -1.78
C ASP A 130 -10.11 -11.26 -2.95
N LEU A 131 -10.49 -10.15 -3.60
CA LEU A 131 -11.37 -10.19 -4.77
C LEU A 131 -10.69 -10.82 -6.00
N ALA A 132 -9.40 -10.55 -6.20
CA ALA A 132 -8.64 -11.15 -7.29
C ALA A 132 -8.43 -12.65 -7.11
N VAL A 133 -8.20 -13.13 -5.87
CA VAL A 133 -8.10 -14.58 -5.57
C VAL A 133 -9.39 -15.30 -5.95
N GLU A 134 -10.55 -14.71 -5.65
CA GLU A 134 -11.84 -15.29 -6.06
C GLU A 134 -11.98 -15.36 -7.57
N GLN A 135 -11.58 -14.31 -8.28
CA GLN A 135 -11.58 -14.31 -9.74
C GLN A 135 -10.64 -15.36 -10.33
N VAL A 136 -9.41 -15.46 -9.83
CA VAL A 136 -8.43 -16.46 -10.29
C VAL A 136 -9.00 -17.87 -10.08
N ASN A 137 -9.54 -18.15 -8.89
CA ASN A 137 -10.06 -19.47 -8.55
C ASN A 137 -11.31 -19.86 -9.34
N THR A 138 -12.21 -18.90 -9.59
CA THR A 138 -13.41 -19.13 -10.43
C THR A 138 -13.06 -19.28 -11.91
N SER A 139 -11.94 -18.70 -12.36
CA SER A 139 -11.42 -18.80 -13.73
C SER A 139 -10.54 -20.02 -13.98
N GLY A 140 -10.52 -21.00 -13.06
CA GLY A 140 -9.76 -22.25 -13.21
C GLY A 140 -8.46 -22.33 -12.41
N GLY A 141 -8.05 -21.24 -11.75
CA GLY A 141 -6.88 -21.22 -10.87
C GLY A 141 -5.55 -21.07 -11.63
N ILE A 142 -4.45 -21.48 -10.98
CA ILE A 142 -3.10 -21.49 -11.55
C ILE A 142 -2.76 -22.93 -11.94
N GLY A 143 -2.67 -23.20 -13.25
CA GLY A 143 -2.49 -24.58 -13.75
C GLY A 143 -3.58 -25.56 -13.26
N GLY A 144 -4.83 -25.09 -13.09
CA GLY A 144 -5.94 -25.89 -12.56
C GLY A 144 -6.06 -25.94 -11.02
N ASN A 145 -5.11 -25.34 -10.31
CA ASN A 145 -4.99 -25.37 -8.84
C ASN A 145 -5.51 -24.08 -8.21
N SER A 146 -6.14 -24.17 -7.03
CA SER A 146 -6.66 -22.98 -6.36
C SER A 146 -5.54 -22.15 -5.75
N LEU A 147 -5.57 -20.83 -5.95
CA LEU A 147 -4.72 -19.84 -5.32
C LEU A 147 -5.19 -19.51 -3.90
N ARG A 148 -4.24 -19.39 -2.97
CA ARG A 148 -4.45 -18.85 -1.62
C ARG A 148 -3.30 -17.93 -1.22
N ILE A 149 -3.65 -16.85 -0.52
CA ILE A 149 -2.67 -15.90 0.04
C ILE A 149 -2.50 -16.17 1.55
N VAL A 150 -1.24 -16.19 2.00
CA VAL A 150 -0.88 -16.20 3.43
C VAL A 150 -0.50 -14.78 3.84
N TYR A 151 -1.42 -14.07 4.48
CA TYR A 151 -1.22 -12.69 4.94
C TYR A 151 -0.47 -12.64 6.27
N LEU A 152 0.54 -11.77 6.35
CA LEU A 152 1.21 -11.37 7.58
C LEU A 152 1.24 -9.85 7.71
N ASP A 153 0.94 -9.34 8.90
CA ASP A 153 1.00 -7.92 9.21
C ASP A 153 2.43 -7.48 9.50
N SER A 154 2.87 -6.42 8.82
CA SER A 154 4.14 -5.73 9.09
C SER A 154 4.01 -4.70 10.20
N SER A 155 2.79 -4.32 10.60
CA SER A 155 2.51 -3.23 11.55
C SER A 155 3.23 -1.93 11.17
N SER A 156 3.43 -1.69 9.86
CA SER A 156 4.17 -0.55 9.33
C SER A 156 5.65 -0.46 9.74
N SER A 157 6.25 -1.57 10.20
CA SER A 157 7.65 -1.63 10.66
C SER A 157 8.51 -2.43 9.67
N PRO A 158 9.66 -1.88 9.20
CA PRO A 158 10.61 -2.62 8.38
C PRO A 158 11.09 -3.91 9.05
N GLU A 159 11.39 -3.87 10.35
CA GLU A 159 11.90 -5.01 11.11
C GLU A 159 10.85 -6.13 11.20
N GLN A 160 9.58 -5.77 11.41
CA GLN A 160 8.49 -6.74 11.42
C GLN A 160 8.19 -7.27 10.02
N ALA A 161 8.26 -6.43 8.99
CA ALA A 161 8.14 -6.84 7.59
C ALA A 161 9.21 -7.88 7.21
N ALA A 162 10.46 -7.68 7.64
CA ALA A 162 11.55 -8.65 7.44
C ALA A 162 11.26 -10.00 8.11
N ARG A 163 10.79 -9.98 9.37
CA ARG A 163 10.41 -11.21 10.10
C ARG A 163 9.27 -11.95 9.41
N ALA A 164 8.26 -11.23 8.92
CA ALA A 164 7.16 -11.78 8.16
C ALA A 164 7.66 -12.42 6.85
N ALA A 165 8.53 -11.72 6.10
CA ALA A 165 9.10 -12.25 4.87
C ALA A 165 9.95 -13.52 5.10
N ILE A 166 10.78 -13.55 6.16
CA ILE A 166 11.52 -14.75 6.56
C ILE A 166 10.56 -15.91 6.85
N GLN A 167 9.45 -15.66 7.55
CA GLN A 167 8.45 -16.71 7.78
C GLN A 167 7.85 -17.23 6.48
N LEU A 168 7.48 -16.35 5.55
CA LEU A 168 6.86 -16.75 4.28
C LEU A 168 7.84 -17.46 3.35
N TYR A 169 9.06 -16.94 3.21
CA TYR A 169 10.06 -17.54 2.36
C TYR A 169 10.71 -18.79 2.96
N ASP A 170 11.00 -18.84 4.26
CA ASP A 170 11.81 -19.93 4.83
C ASP A 170 10.95 -21.01 5.47
N ARG A 171 9.90 -20.63 6.20
CA ARG A 171 9.04 -21.60 6.90
C ARG A 171 7.91 -22.12 6.04
N HIS A 172 7.31 -21.27 5.21
CA HIS A 172 6.24 -21.67 4.30
C HIS A 172 6.73 -22.05 2.89
N ASP A 173 8.03 -21.84 2.62
CA ASP A 173 8.68 -22.08 1.34
C ASP A 173 7.93 -21.46 0.14
N LEU A 174 7.37 -20.26 0.33
CA LEU A 174 6.59 -19.62 -0.72
C LEU A 174 7.55 -19.02 -1.77
N PRO A 175 7.24 -19.12 -3.07
CA PRO A 175 8.11 -18.63 -4.14
C PRO A 175 8.00 -17.11 -4.35
N LEU A 176 6.91 -16.52 -3.85
CA LEU A 176 6.50 -15.16 -4.13
C LEU A 176 5.84 -14.53 -2.90
N ILE A 177 6.19 -13.28 -2.63
CA ILE A 177 5.50 -12.40 -1.69
C ILE A 177 4.92 -11.21 -2.46
N LEU A 178 3.63 -10.97 -2.27
CA LEU A 178 2.95 -9.74 -2.63
C LEU A 178 3.13 -8.72 -1.51
N GLY A 179 3.93 -7.69 -1.74
CA GLY A 179 4.32 -6.73 -0.71
C GLY A 179 5.72 -6.14 -0.95
N ALA A 180 6.22 -5.32 -0.04
CA ALA A 180 5.45 -4.72 1.05
C ALA A 180 4.68 -3.48 0.58
N VAL A 181 4.00 -2.81 1.51
CA VAL A 181 3.19 -1.63 1.20
C VAL A 181 4.07 -0.38 1.24
N LEU A 182 4.80 -0.17 2.33
CA LEU A 182 5.67 0.99 2.50
C LEU A 182 7.06 0.73 1.91
N SER A 183 7.64 1.75 1.26
CA SER A 183 8.95 1.63 0.63
C SER A 183 10.06 1.17 1.58
N SER A 184 10.02 1.60 2.85
CA SER A 184 10.97 1.16 3.88
C SER A 184 10.86 -0.32 4.22
N GLU A 185 9.66 -0.90 4.14
CA GLU A 185 9.42 -2.34 4.33
C GLU A 185 9.91 -3.12 3.11
N THR A 186 9.58 -2.66 1.90
CA THR A 186 10.00 -3.31 0.65
C THR A 186 11.51 -3.34 0.52
N LEU A 187 12.20 -2.23 0.80
CA LEU A 187 13.68 -2.17 0.79
C LEU A 187 14.31 -3.03 1.89
N ARG A 188 13.58 -3.35 2.96
CA ARG A 188 14.05 -4.28 3.99
C ARG A 188 13.89 -5.74 3.56
N ILE A 189 12.84 -6.06 2.81
CA ILE A 189 12.58 -7.42 2.31
C ILE A 189 13.42 -7.73 1.07
N ALA A 190 13.67 -6.76 0.20
CA ALA A 190 14.33 -6.95 -1.09
C ALA A 190 15.66 -7.75 -1.01
N PRO A 191 16.61 -7.44 -0.09
CA PRO A 191 17.82 -8.25 0.01
C PRO A 191 17.56 -9.72 0.40
N LEU A 192 16.49 -9.99 1.16
CA LEU A 192 16.09 -11.36 1.51
C LEU A 192 15.54 -12.11 0.29
N ALA A 193 14.75 -11.42 -0.54
CA ALA A 193 14.20 -11.93 -1.79
C ALA A 193 15.33 -12.31 -2.76
N GLU A 194 16.30 -11.41 -2.97
CA GLU A 194 17.49 -11.67 -3.79
C GLU A 194 18.31 -12.85 -3.29
N GLN A 195 18.65 -12.87 -2.00
CA GLN A 195 19.46 -13.95 -1.40
C GLN A 195 18.80 -15.33 -1.50
N ARG A 196 17.46 -15.37 -1.55
CA ARG A 196 16.68 -16.61 -1.61
C ARG A 196 16.26 -16.98 -3.02
N HIS A 197 16.54 -16.12 -4.00
CA HIS A 197 16.02 -16.21 -5.36
C HIS A 197 14.49 -16.37 -5.36
N LYS A 198 13.78 -15.48 -4.66
CA LYS A 198 12.31 -15.51 -4.52
C LYS A 198 11.72 -14.15 -4.88
N ILE A 199 10.52 -14.15 -5.44
CA ILE A 199 9.89 -12.94 -5.97
C ILE A 199 9.35 -12.08 -4.83
N LEU A 200 9.58 -10.77 -4.93
CA LEU A 200 8.91 -9.72 -4.17
C LEU A 200 8.20 -8.80 -5.15
N LEU A 201 6.87 -8.76 -5.13
CA LEU A 201 6.06 -7.90 -5.99
C LEU A 201 5.27 -6.90 -5.14
N SER A 202 5.70 -5.64 -5.10
CA SER A 202 5.05 -4.61 -4.31
C SER A 202 3.85 -3.99 -5.03
N PRO A 203 2.69 -3.88 -4.37
CA PRO A 203 1.52 -3.19 -4.92
C PRO A 203 1.57 -1.66 -4.78
N ALA A 204 2.47 -1.11 -3.96
CA ALA A 204 2.36 0.31 -3.56
C ALA A 204 3.68 1.04 -3.32
N SER A 205 4.80 0.33 -3.12
CA SER A 205 6.06 0.98 -2.76
C SER A 205 6.70 1.70 -3.95
N SER A 206 7.03 2.98 -3.75
CA SER A 206 7.38 3.89 -4.83
C SER A 206 8.79 4.47 -4.76
N SER A 207 9.54 4.25 -3.66
CA SER A 207 10.89 4.84 -3.51
C SER A 207 11.80 4.56 -4.71
N PRO A 208 12.58 5.54 -5.19
CA PRO A 208 13.48 5.36 -6.33
C PRO A 208 14.54 4.27 -6.09
N GLU A 209 14.86 3.98 -4.83
CA GLU A 209 15.84 2.95 -4.46
C GLU A 209 15.37 1.54 -4.84
N ILE A 210 14.06 1.31 -4.96
CA ILE A 210 13.48 -0.01 -5.30
C ILE A 210 13.85 -0.45 -6.71
N THR A 211 13.95 0.51 -7.65
CA THR A 211 14.42 0.29 -9.03
C THR A 211 15.74 -0.47 -9.12
N ARG A 212 16.56 -0.43 -8.05
CA ARG A 212 17.89 -1.07 -8.01
C ARG A 212 17.98 -2.15 -6.93
N ALA A 213 16.83 -2.65 -6.48
CA ALA A 213 16.75 -3.56 -5.35
C ALA A 213 17.04 -5.01 -5.72
N GLY A 214 17.03 -5.35 -7.02
CA GLY A 214 17.54 -6.62 -7.54
C GLY A 214 16.59 -7.30 -8.53
N LYS A 215 17.01 -8.46 -9.05
CA LYS A 215 16.38 -9.18 -10.17
C LYS A 215 14.97 -9.70 -9.84
N TYR A 216 14.72 -10.06 -8.58
CA TYR A 216 13.49 -10.68 -8.12
C TYR A 216 12.52 -9.66 -7.49
N VAL A 217 12.81 -8.36 -7.59
CA VAL A 217 12.01 -7.29 -7.01
C VAL A 217 11.26 -6.56 -8.11
N PHE A 218 9.95 -6.47 -7.95
CA PHE A 218 9.03 -5.86 -8.91
C PHE A 218 8.06 -4.94 -8.16
N ARG A 219 7.50 -3.95 -8.85
CA ARG A 219 6.40 -3.14 -8.32
C ARG A 219 5.42 -2.74 -9.40
N ILE A 220 4.14 -2.68 -9.04
CA ILE A 220 3.07 -2.20 -9.93
C ILE A 220 2.66 -0.76 -9.62
N TYR A 221 3.31 -0.11 -8.66
CA TYR A 221 3.21 1.33 -8.48
C TYR A 221 4.42 2.01 -9.14
N PRO A 222 4.24 3.13 -9.86
CA PRO A 222 5.37 3.80 -10.53
C PRO A 222 6.43 4.33 -9.56
N SER A 223 7.65 4.49 -10.08
CA SER A 223 8.75 5.12 -9.35
C SER A 223 8.44 6.57 -8.97
N ASP A 224 8.74 6.94 -7.72
CA ASP A 224 8.75 8.31 -7.20
C ASP A 224 9.66 9.25 -7.99
N THR A 225 10.56 8.70 -8.82
CA THR A 225 11.34 9.48 -9.78
C THR A 225 10.43 10.30 -10.70
N LEU A 226 9.30 9.72 -11.12
CA LEU A 226 8.33 10.37 -12.00
C LEU A 226 7.57 11.48 -11.27
N GLU A 227 6.96 11.17 -10.12
CA GLU A 227 6.17 12.18 -9.41
C GLU A 227 7.03 13.29 -8.79
N GLY A 228 8.20 12.97 -8.22
CA GLY A 228 9.10 13.96 -7.65
C GLY A 228 9.64 14.92 -8.71
N ALA A 229 9.96 14.43 -9.92
CA ALA A 229 10.39 15.27 -11.03
C ALA A 229 9.24 16.13 -11.57
N TYR A 230 8.05 15.54 -11.74
CA TYR A 230 6.87 16.27 -12.18
C TYR A 230 6.49 17.41 -11.23
N MET A 231 6.48 17.15 -9.92
CA MET A 231 6.15 18.16 -8.92
C MET A 231 7.22 19.25 -8.80
N ALA A 232 8.49 18.91 -9.00
CA ALA A 232 9.57 19.90 -9.05
C ALA A 232 9.45 20.84 -10.25
N GLN A 233 9.09 20.30 -11.43
CA GLN A 233 8.82 21.10 -12.62
C GLN A 233 7.57 21.97 -12.44
N LEU A 234 6.46 21.41 -11.94
CA LEU A 234 5.24 22.17 -11.65
C LEU A 234 5.51 23.33 -10.69
N ALA A 235 6.29 23.09 -9.62
CA ALA A 235 6.67 24.11 -8.66
C ALA A 235 7.43 25.29 -9.30
N ALA A 236 8.36 25.01 -10.22
CA ALA A 236 9.18 26.04 -10.85
C ALA A 236 8.47 26.73 -12.05
N ASP A 237 7.79 25.95 -12.89
CA ASP A 237 7.29 26.42 -14.17
C ASP A 237 5.88 26.98 -14.08
N GLU A 238 5.00 26.35 -13.29
CA GLU A 238 3.60 26.75 -13.18
C GLU A 238 3.41 27.68 -11.97
N LEU A 239 3.97 27.32 -10.81
CA LEU A 239 3.86 28.12 -9.59
C LEU A 239 4.93 29.22 -9.47
N ARG A 240 5.94 29.21 -10.36
CA ARG A 240 7.04 30.19 -10.39
C ARG A 240 7.81 30.30 -9.07
N LEU A 241 7.85 29.22 -8.29
CA LEU A 241 8.59 29.18 -7.03
C LEU A 241 10.09 29.17 -7.32
N ARG A 242 10.84 29.96 -6.55
CA ARG A 242 12.31 30.06 -6.63
C ARG A 242 12.98 29.51 -5.38
N ARG A 243 12.33 29.62 -4.23
CA ARG A 243 12.81 29.10 -2.94
C ARG A 243 11.78 28.12 -2.37
N VAL A 244 12.15 26.85 -2.30
CA VAL A 244 11.28 25.77 -1.82
C VAL A 244 11.94 25.06 -0.64
N LEU A 245 11.14 24.72 0.36
CA LEU A 245 11.52 23.80 1.43
C LEU A 245 10.89 22.42 1.17
N VAL A 246 11.72 21.38 1.11
CA VAL A 246 11.25 20.00 1.17
C VAL A 246 11.18 19.58 2.63
N LEU A 247 9.95 19.37 3.11
CA LEU A 247 9.67 18.79 4.43
C LEU A 247 9.35 17.31 4.24
N ALA A 248 10.25 16.42 4.66
CA ALA A 248 10.12 14.99 4.38
C ALA A 248 10.17 14.12 5.63
N ILE A 249 9.29 13.12 5.70
CA ILE A 249 9.35 12.05 6.69
C ILE A 249 10.72 11.36 6.70
N ASP A 250 11.29 11.09 7.87
CA ASP A 250 12.63 10.48 7.99
C ASP A 250 12.62 8.96 7.77
N ASN A 251 12.35 8.55 6.54
CA ASN A 251 12.45 7.17 6.09
C ASN A 251 12.89 7.09 4.62
N ALA A 252 12.96 5.87 4.06
CA ALA A 252 13.41 5.66 2.68
C ALA A 252 12.48 6.28 1.61
N PHE A 253 11.19 6.43 1.91
CA PHE A 253 10.24 7.13 1.04
C PHE A 253 10.54 8.63 1.02
N GLY A 254 10.58 9.26 2.19
CA GLY A 254 10.84 10.70 2.30
C GLY A 254 12.22 11.11 1.79
N ARG A 255 13.27 10.35 2.12
CA ARG A 255 14.63 10.62 1.61
C ARG A 255 14.73 10.44 0.09
N GLY A 256 14.07 9.41 -0.45
CA GLY A 256 14.04 9.14 -1.89
C GLY A 256 13.41 10.31 -2.67
N LEU A 257 12.20 10.71 -2.28
CA LEU A 257 11.49 11.82 -2.92
C LEU A 257 12.17 13.16 -2.72
N ALA A 258 12.70 13.45 -1.52
CA ALA A 258 13.45 14.68 -1.29
C ALA A 258 14.69 14.76 -2.19
N GLY A 259 15.38 13.63 -2.40
CA GLY A 259 16.49 13.52 -3.33
C GLY A 259 16.10 13.80 -4.78
N VAL A 260 15.00 13.20 -5.25
CA VAL A 260 14.46 13.42 -6.61
C VAL A 260 14.05 14.87 -6.79
N PHE A 261 13.21 15.41 -5.91
CA PHE A 261 12.71 16.77 -6.01
C PHE A 261 13.86 17.78 -6.05
N ARG A 262 14.83 17.67 -5.12
CA ARG A 262 15.98 18.56 -5.06
C ARG A 262 16.84 18.50 -6.33
N LYS A 263 16.97 17.32 -6.94
CA LYS A 263 17.72 17.13 -8.20
C LYS A 263 16.97 17.68 -9.41
N SER A 264 15.65 17.56 -9.41
CA SER A 264 14.80 17.91 -10.56
C SER A 264 14.30 19.35 -10.54
N PHE A 265 14.43 20.08 -9.43
CA PHE A 265 13.97 21.46 -9.30
C PHE A 265 14.90 22.44 -10.04
N PRO A 266 14.44 23.11 -11.12
CA PRO A 266 15.29 23.98 -11.94
C PRO A 266 15.42 25.41 -11.39
N GLY A 267 15.08 25.64 -10.12
CA GLY A 267 15.06 26.97 -9.52
C GLY A 267 16.45 27.59 -9.30
N ALA A 268 16.45 28.88 -8.99
CA ALA A 268 17.67 29.67 -8.82
C ALA A 268 18.57 29.21 -7.66
N ALA A 269 18.00 28.49 -6.68
CA ALA A 269 18.72 27.86 -5.58
C ALA A 269 18.21 26.43 -5.37
N PRO A 270 19.07 25.49 -4.95
CA PRO A 270 18.64 24.16 -4.53
C PRO A 270 17.60 24.26 -3.40
N PRO A 271 16.53 23.45 -3.43
CA PRO A 271 15.59 23.39 -2.32
C PRO A 271 16.27 23.09 -0.98
N LEU A 272 15.83 23.77 0.08
CA LEU A 272 16.18 23.39 1.44
C LEU A 272 15.53 22.04 1.74
N VAL A 273 16.18 21.20 2.55
CA VAL A 273 15.62 19.89 2.94
C VAL A 273 15.65 19.78 4.45
N GLN A 274 14.51 19.47 5.05
CA GLN A 274 14.37 19.19 6.46
C GLN A 274 13.58 17.90 6.64
N ALA A 275 14.18 16.96 7.37
CA ALA A 275 13.52 15.73 7.76
C ALA A 275 12.67 15.94 9.03
N TYR A 276 11.58 15.18 9.18
CA TYR A 276 10.78 15.12 10.40
C TYR A 276 10.49 13.67 10.81
N ALA A 277 10.38 13.43 12.12
CA ALA A 277 9.99 12.14 12.68
C ALA A 277 8.46 12.02 12.73
N THR A 278 7.95 10.81 12.54
CA THR A 278 6.51 10.52 12.64
C THR A 278 6.03 10.60 14.08
N HIS A 279 4.77 10.98 14.27
CA HIS A 279 4.15 11.16 15.59
C HIS A 279 5.00 12.07 16.53
N GLY A 280 5.78 12.97 15.95
CA GLY A 280 6.78 13.77 16.65
C GLY A 280 6.16 14.93 17.44
N ALA A 281 6.78 15.26 18.57
CA ALA A 281 6.30 16.27 19.52
C ALA A 281 6.58 17.73 19.15
N ASP A 282 6.81 18.08 17.87
CA ASP A 282 7.13 19.47 17.52
C ASP A 282 6.86 19.90 16.07
N TYR A 283 5.65 19.60 15.55
CA TYR A 283 5.23 20.14 14.24
C TYR A 283 5.13 21.67 14.23
N ALA A 284 4.92 22.29 15.40
CA ALA A 284 4.97 23.73 15.57
C ALA A 284 6.37 24.28 15.22
N ALA A 285 7.46 23.72 15.77
CA ALA A 285 8.80 24.17 15.40
C ALA A 285 9.17 23.85 13.95
N VAL A 286 8.64 22.77 13.37
CA VAL A 286 8.80 22.50 11.93
C VAL A 286 8.17 23.63 11.11
N ALA A 287 6.95 24.05 11.46
CA ALA A 287 6.26 25.15 10.81
C ALA A 287 6.95 26.51 11.02
N GLU A 288 7.44 26.79 12.24
CA GLU A 288 8.18 28.02 12.54
C GLU A 288 9.49 28.12 11.76
N LYS A 289 10.24 27.02 11.64
CA LYS A 289 11.43 26.95 10.78
C LYS A 289 11.09 27.20 9.31
N ALA A 290 9.95 26.68 8.84
CA ALA A 290 9.50 26.93 7.48
C ALA A 290 9.20 28.42 7.25
N ARG A 291 8.49 29.09 8.19
CA ARG A 291 8.26 30.54 8.17
C ARG A 291 9.57 31.32 8.10
N ASP A 292 10.52 30.99 8.97
CA ASP A 292 11.76 31.75 9.14
C ASP A 292 12.77 31.52 8.00
N SER A 293 12.55 30.49 7.17
CA SER A 293 13.43 30.15 6.04
C SER A 293 13.26 31.06 4.80
N GLY A 294 12.21 31.88 4.75
CA GLY A 294 11.95 32.80 3.63
C GLY A 294 11.59 32.10 2.30
N VAL A 295 11.17 30.83 2.35
CA VAL A 295 10.68 30.07 1.20
C VAL A 295 9.33 30.58 0.71
N GLU A 296 9.01 30.28 -0.54
CA GLU A 296 7.76 30.67 -1.19
C GLU A 296 6.77 29.50 -1.24
N GLY A 297 7.28 28.27 -1.07
CA GLY A 297 6.47 27.08 -0.97
C GLY A 297 7.18 25.92 -0.30
N ILE A 298 6.39 24.92 0.03
CA ILE A 298 6.81 23.69 0.69
C ILE A 298 6.43 22.51 -0.18
N TYR A 299 7.34 21.56 -0.34
CA TYR A 299 7.02 20.21 -0.81
C TYR A 299 6.96 19.28 0.40
N LEU A 300 5.74 18.90 0.80
CA LEU A 300 5.45 18.10 1.99
C LEU A 300 5.35 16.61 1.61
N VAL A 301 6.27 15.80 2.14
CA VAL A 301 6.39 14.37 1.86
C VAL A 301 6.15 13.58 3.15
N GLY A 302 5.09 12.78 3.18
CA GLY A 302 4.69 12.06 4.39
C GLY A 302 3.53 11.11 4.21
N TYR A 303 2.95 10.68 5.34
CA TYR A 303 1.71 9.91 5.38
C TYR A 303 0.59 10.69 6.08
N TYR A 304 -0.64 10.17 5.99
CA TYR A 304 -1.87 10.94 6.20
C TYR A 304 -1.91 11.71 7.53
N SER A 305 -1.58 11.08 8.67
CA SER A 305 -1.78 11.69 10.00
C SER A 305 -0.82 12.85 10.24
N ASP A 306 0.45 12.64 9.92
CA ASP A 306 1.48 13.64 10.17
C ASP A 306 1.38 14.81 9.18
N MET A 307 1.06 14.52 7.91
CA MET A 307 0.83 15.59 6.93
C MET A 307 -0.32 16.51 7.34
N ALA A 308 -1.43 15.95 7.85
CA ALA A 308 -2.57 16.75 8.27
C ALA A 308 -2.22 17.70 9.43
N GLU A 309 -1.51 17.23 10.44
CA GLU A 309 -1.10 18.05 11.59
C GLU A 309 -0.01 19.08 11.23
N ILE A 310 1.00 18.69 10.45
CA ILE A 310 2.03 19.61 9.94
C ILE A 310 1.38 20.72 9.12
N LEU A 311 0.41 20.38 8.27
CA LEU A 311 -0.26 21.35 7.43
C LEU A 311 -1.08 22.36 8.25
N LYS A 312 -1.75 21.93 9.32
CA LYS A 312 -2.44 22.84 10.26
C LYS A 312 -1.47 23.83 10.88
N GLU A 313 -0.31 23.35 11.35
CA GLU A 313 0.71 24.23 11.95
C GLU A 313 1.31 25.21 10.94
N ILE A 314 1.62 24.75 9.72
CA ILE A 314 2.10 25.64 8.63
C ILE A 314 1.06 26.72 8.33
N ARG A 315 -0.22 26.35 8.20
CA ARG A 315 -1.29 27.32 7.91
C ARG A 315 -1.54 28.29 9.04
N ARG A 316 -1.24 27.91 10.29
CA ARG A 316 -1.34 28.79 11.47
C ARG A 316 -0.29 29.91 11.43
N VAL A 317 0.93 29.63 11.00
CA VAL A 317 2.06 30.59 11.07
C VAL A 317 2.43 31.24 9.72
N SER A 318 2.06 30.58 8.61
CA SER A 318 2.39 30.98 7.23
C SER A 318 1.30 30.54 6.24
N PRO A 319 0.07 31.07 6.34
CA PRO A 319 -1.06 30.70 5.50
C PRO A 319 -0.83 30.93 3.99
N GLU A 320 0.09 31.83 3.62
CA GLU A 320 0.40 32.22 2.25
C GLU A 320 1.28 31.21 1.48
N LEU A 321 2.01 30.32 2.18
CA LEU A 321 2.93 29.39 1.54
C LEU A 321 2.19 28.43 0.59
N LYS A 322 2.70 28.29 -0.63
CA LYS A 322 2.22 27.29 -1.57
C LYS A 322 2.64 25.91 -1.10
N ILE A 323 1.70 24.98 -1.05
CA ILE A 323 1.99 23.61 -0.58
C ILE A 323 1.82 22.67 -1.75
N LEU A 324 2.91 22.00 -2.10
CA LEU A 324 2.92 20.84 -2.94
C LEU A 324 3.09 19.60 -2.06
N SER A 325 2.56 18.47 -2.48
CA SER A 325 2.72 17.19 -1.79
C SER A 325 2.86 16.03 -2.76
N THR A 326 2.76 14.81 -2.25
CA THR A 326 2.98 13.55 -2.97
C THR A 326 1.67 12.81 -3.18
N SER A 327 1.67 11.73 -3.94
CA SER A 327 0.50 10.87 -4.13
C SER A 327 -0.13 10.35 -2.84
N SER A 328 0.64 10.22 -1.76
CA SER A 328 0.10 9.84 -0.44
C SER A 328 -0.93 10.83 0.11
N PHE A 329 -0.90 12.10 -0.34
CA PHE A 329 -1.84 13.15 0.07
C PHE A 329 -3.26 12.88 -0.44
N GLY A 330 -3.39 12.17 -1.57
CA GLY A 330 -4.68 11.79 -2.17
C GLY A 330 -5.52 10.83 -1.34
N ASN A 331 -5.11 10.49 -0.11
CA ASN A 331 -5.92 9.76 0.85
C ASN A 331 -7.05 10.66 1.40
N PRO A 332 -8.34 10.25 1.29
CA PRO A 332 -9.46 11.00 1.82
C PRO A 332 -9.35 11.33 3.32
N LYS A 333 -8.72 10.46 4.12
CA LYS A 333 -8.46 10.70 5.55
C LYS A 333 -7.50 11.86 5.79
N THR A 334 -6.56 12.11 4.88
CA THR A 334 -5.69 13.29 4.95
C THR A 334 -6.53 14.56 4.83
N LEU A 335 -7.42 14.61 3.85
CA LEU A 335 -8.32 15.75 3.61
C LEU A 335 -9.29 15.97 4.78
N GLU A 336 -9.91 14.90 5.27
CA GLU A 336 -10.80 14.93 6.45
C GLU A 336 -10.06 15.47 7.68
N SER A 337 -8.87 14.95 7.96
CA SER A 337 -8.09 15.33 9.15
C SER A 337 -7.54 16.76 9.04
N ALA A 338 -7.04 17.17 7.87
CA ALA A 338 -6.48 18.50 7.64
C ALA A 338 -7.57 19.58 7.56
N GLY A 339 -8.78 19.23 7.10
CA GLY A 339 -9.90 20.15 6.94
C GLY A 339 -9.51 21.35 6.06
N LYS A 340 -9.83 22.57 6.53
CA LYS A 340 -9.51 23.81 5.79
C LYS A 340 -8.02 24.02 5.53
N ALA A 341 -7.13 23.41 6.32
CA ALA A 341 -5.69 23.55 6.11
C ALA A 341 -5.24 22.93 4.77
N ALA A 342 -5.99 21.94 4.28
CA ALA A 342 -5.77 21.26 2.99
C ALA A 342 -6.01 22.14 1.77
N GLU A 343 -6.78 23.23 1.88
CA GLU A 343 -7.16 24.04 0.73
C GLU A 343 -5.93 24.56 -0.04
N GLY A 344 -5.97 24.39 -1.36
CA GLY A 344 -4.90 24.80 -2.27
C GLY A 344 -3.65 23.91 -2.27
N VAL A 345 -3.64 22.78 -1.54
CA VAL A 345 -2.56 21.79 -1.67
C VAL A 345 -2.62 21.16 -3.05
N ILE A 346 -1.49 21.14 -3.76
CA ILE A 346 -1.33 20.52 -5.07
C ILE A 346 -0.53 19.22 -4.91
N PHE A 347 -0.99 18.12 -5.48
CA PHE A 347 -0.30 16.82 -5.35
C PHE A 347 -0.47 15.98 -6.63
N PRO A 348 0.50 15.11 -6.95
CA PRO A 348 0.40 14.18 -8.07
C PRO A 348 -0.45 12.99 -7.64
N ALA A 349 -1.23 12.39 -8.54
CA ALA A 349 -1.81 11.07 -8.32
C ALA A 349 -1.92 10.31 -9.64
N ILE A 350 -1.80 8.99 -9.58
CA ILE A 350 -2.26 8.13 -10.66
C ILE A 350 -3.79 8.20 -10.70
N VAL A 351 -4.34 8.47 -11.88
CA VAL A 351 -5.77 8.61 -12.06
C VAL A 351 -6.41 7.23 -11.99
N PHE A 352 -7.31 7.04 -11.04
CA PHE A 352 -8.25 5.93 -11.00
C PHE A 352 -9.66 6.49 -10.98
N ASP A 353 -10.45 6.11 -11.97
CA ASP A 353 -11.84 6.53 -12.09
C ASP A 353 -12.77 5.35 -11.81
N PRO A 354 -13.46 5.32 -10.65
CA PRO A 354 -14.42 4.27 -10.34
C PRO A 354 -15.66 4.29 -11.26
N GLU A 355 -15.88 5.37 -12.02
CA GLU A 355 -16.95 5.48 -13.01
C GLU A 355 -16.46 5.24 -14.45
N SER A 356 -15.23 4.74 -14.63
CA SER A 356 -14.68 4.44 -15.95
C SER A 356 -15.55 3.45 -16.74
N ASP A 357 -15.76 3.75 -18.03
CA ASP A 357 -16.41 2.84 -18.99
C ASP A 357 -15.49 1.69 -19.45
N ASP A 358 -14.22 1.66 -19.03
CA ASP A 358 -13.32 0.54 -19.33
C ASP A 358 -13.90 -0.78 -18.78
N PRO A 359 -14.08 -1.83 -19.60
CA PRO A 359 -14.74 -3.06 -19.16
C PRO A 359 -14.03 -3.78 -18.00
N THR A 360 -12.70 -3.67 -17.90
CA THR A 360 -11.92 -4.27 -16.81
C THR A 360 -12.12 -3.48 -15.52
N ILE A 361 -12.02 -2.16 -15.59
CA ILE A 361 -12.24 -1.28 -14.43
C ILE A 361 -13.69 -1.39 -13.95
N ALA A 362 -14.67 -1.28 -14.85
CA ALA A 362 -16.09 -1.38 -14.52
C ALA A 362 -16.46 -2.73 -13.89
N ARG A 363 -15.85 -3.84 -14.36
CA ARG A 363 -16.02 -5.17 -13.76
C ARG A 363 -15.44 -5.22 -12.35
N PHE A 364 -14.22 -4.72 -12.15
CA PHE A 364 -13.59 -4.66 -10.84
C PHE A 364 -14.44 -3.83 -9.86
N VAL A 365 -14.82 -2.61 -10.25
CA VAL A 365 -15.63 -1.69 -9.43
C VAL A 365 -16.95 -2.33 -9.04
N ARG A 366 -17.68 -2.91 -10.00
CA ARG A 366 -18.95 -3.59 -9.73
C ARG A 366 -18.76 -4.73 -8.72
N ASN A 367 -17.77 -5.59 -8.93
CA ASN A 367 -17.50 -6.72 -8.05
C ASN A 367 -17.07 -6.26 -6.64
N PHE A 368 -16.28 -5.21 -6.56
CA PHE A 368 -15.87 -4.59 -5.31
C PHE A 368 -17.07 -3.99 -4.56
N ARG A 369 -17.94 -3.23 -5.24
CA ARG A 369 -19.18 -2.68 -4.69
C ARG A 369 -20.10 -3.79 -4.15
N MET A 370 -20.27 -4.88 -4.89
CA MET A 370 -21.08 -6.01 -4.44
C MET A 370 -20.54 -6.66 -3.16
N ARG A 371 -19.21 -6.72 -3.00
CA ARG A 371 -18.56 -7.37 -1.86
C ARG A 371 -18.46 -6.46 -0.62
N TYR A 372 -18.14 -5.18 -0.83
CA TYR A 372 -17.75 -4.25 0.23
C TYR A 372 -18.70 -3.06 0.42
N GLY A 373 -19.74 -2.93 -0.42
CA GLY A 373 -20.75 -1.87 -0.29
C GLY A 373 -20.24 -0.44 -0.53
N SER A 374 -19.05 -0.29 -1.12
CA SER A 374 -18.39 1.00 -1.34
C SER A 374 -17.59 0.98 -2.66
N ASN A 375 -17.17 2.16 -3.13
CA ASN A 375 -16.24 2.25 -4.26
C ASN A 375 -14.85 1.78 -3.85
N PRO A 376 -14.14 1.02 -4.71
CA PRO A 376 -12.71 0.81 -4.52
C PRO A 376 -11.96 2.12 -4.69
N ASP A 377 -10.76 2.17 -4.12
CA ASP A 377 -9.76 3.18 -4.46
C ASP A 377 -8.62 2.56 -5.29
N LEU A 378 -7.66 3.40 -5.68
CA LEU A 378 -6.47 2.98 -6.43
C LEU A 378 -5.69 1.86 -5.72
N TRP A 379 -5.63 1.86 -4.38
CA TRP A 379 -4.87 0.88 -3.61
C TRP A 379 -5.54 -0.50 -3.63
N ALA A 380 -6.87 -0.53 -3.58
CA ALA A 380 -7.63 -1.76 -3.85
C ALA A 380 -7.42 -2.24 -5.30
N ALA A 381 -7.42 -1.33 -6.28
CA ALA A 381 -7.14 -1.69 -7.67
C ALA A 381 -5.74 -2.30 -7.85
N HIS A 382 -4.71 -1.73 -7.21
CA HIS A 382 -3.35 -2.30 -7.22
C HIS A 382 -3.28 -3.64 -6.50
N GLY A 383 -3.92 -3.81 -5.33
CA GLY A 383 -3.98 -5.11 -4.67
C GLY A 383 -4.60 -6.19 -5.55
N TYR A 384 -5.64 -5.83 -6.28
CA TYR A 384 -6.30 -6.70 -7.24
C TYR A 384 -5.37 -7.05 -8.42
N ASP A 385 -4.74 -6.06 -9.04
CA ASP A 385 -3.83 -6.27 -10.17
C ASP A 385 -2.56 -7.04 -9.80
N ALA A 386 -2.01 -6.82 -8.60
CA ALA A 386 -0.83 -7.53 -8.12
C ALA A 386 -1.06 -9.05 -8.07
N VAL A 387 -2.26 -9.48 -7.66
CA VAL A 387 -2.63 -10.90 -7.65
C VAL A 387 -2.83 -11.42 -9.07
N LEU A 388 -3.56 -10.68 -9.90
CA LEU A 388 -3.85 -11.12 -11.27
C LEU A 388 -2.59 -11.23 -12.13
N ILE A 389 -1.68 -10.25 -12.06
CA ILE A 389 -0.44 -10.27 -12.82
C ILE A 389 0.52 -11.35 -12.32
N ALA A 390 0.55 -11.60 -11.00
CA ALA A 390 1.31 -12.72 -10.43
C ALA A 390 0.72 -14.08 -10.88
N ALA A 391 -0.61 -14.23 -10.88
CA ALA A 391 -1.27 -15.45 -11.35
C ALA A 391 -1.02 -15.70 -12.84
N GLU A 392 -1.07 -14.66 -13.68
CA GLU A 392 -0.72 -14.71 -15.10
C GLU A 392 0.74 -15.16 -15.30
N ALA A 393 1.67 -14.54 -14.56
CA ALA A 393 3.08 -14.90 -14.65
C ALA A 393 3.35 -16.35 -14.19
N MET A 394 2.71 -16.80 -13.12
CA MET A 394 2.83 -18.19 -12.65
C MET A 394 2.22 -19.21 -13.62
N ASN A 395 1.13 -18.85 -14.31
CA ASN A 395 0.57 -19.67 -15.39
C ASN A 395 1.52 -19.76 -16.58
N ARG A 396 2.12 -18.65 -17.01
CA ARG A 396 3.14 -18.63 -18.09
C ARG A 396 4.41 -19.40 -17.72
N ALA A 397 4.79 -19.38 -16.45
CA ALA A 397 5.96 -20.07 -15.92
C ALA A 397 5.76 -21.59 -15.77
N ASP A 398 4.54 -22.09 -15.97
CA ASP A 398 4.10 -23.46 -15.66
C ASP A 398 4.49 -23.88 -14.24
N GLY A 399 4.18 -23.01 -13.27
CA GLY A 399 4.35 -23.31 -11.85
C GLY A 399 5.02 -22.21 -11.05
N SER A 400 5.82 -22.63 -10.07
CA SER A 400 6.27 -21.80 -8.95
C SER A 400 7.78 -21.53 -8.94
N VAL A 401 8.48 -21.72 -10.06
CA VAL A 401 9.93 -21.49 -10.15
C VAL A 401 10.20 -19.99 -10.25
N PRO A 402 10.87 -19.36 -9.25
CA PRO A 402 11.01 -17.90 -9.20
C PRO A 402 11.66 -17.28 -10.43
N ASP A 403 12.72 -17.89 -10.99
CA ASP A 403 13.36 -17.38 -12.21
C ASP A 403 12.39 -17.31 -13.39
N ARG A 404 11.56 -18.36 -13.57
CA ARG A 404 10.55 -18.38 -14.63
C ARG A 404 9.42 -17.38 -14.37
N ILE A 405 9.06 -17.15 -13.10
CA ILE A 405 8.09 -16.11 -12.74
C ILE A 405 8.65 -14.72 -13.06
N ALA A 406 9.91 -14.44 -12.71
CA ALA A 406 10.57 -13.17 -13.05
C ALA A 406 10.61 -12.95 -14.57
N GLU A 407 11.03 -13.96 -15.34
CA GLU A 407 11.04 -13.92 -16.81
C GLU A 407 9.62 -13.71 -17.37
N ALA A 408 8.62 -14.38 -16.81
CA ALA A 408 7.23 -14.24 -17.22
C ALA A 408 6.68 -12.83 -16.91
N LEU A 409 7.00 -12.26 -15.74
CA LEU A 409 6.63 -10.88 -15.38
C LEU A 409 7.22 -9.89 -16.39
N LEU A 410 8.52 -9.97 -16.68
CA LEU A 410 9.19 -9.11 -17.67
C LEU A 410 8.66 -9.33 -19.10
N GLY A 411 8.12 -10.52 -19.39
CA GLY A 411 7.49 -10.86 -20.66
C GLY A 411 6.07 -10.32 -20.85
N ILE A 412 5.44 -9.77 -19.81
CA ILE A 412 4.11 -9.17 -19.90
C ILE A 412 4.23 -7.75 -20.50
N ARG A 413 3.91 -7.62 -21.79
CA ARG A 413 3.98 -6.36 -22.54
C ARG A 413 2.75 -5.47 -22.38
N GLU A 414 1.57 -6.07 -22.22
CA GLU A 414 0.31 -5.37 -22.02
C GLU A 414 -0.55 -6.19 -21.05
N PHE A 415 -0.72 -5.68 -19.84
CA PHE A 415 -1.66 -6.20 -18.86
C PHE A 415 -2.74 -5.16 -18.60
N HIS A 416 -3.97 -5.45 -19.02
CA HIS A 416 -5.11 -4.56 -18.75
C HIS A 416 -5.67 -4.86 -17.36
N GLY A 417 -5.26 -4.07 -16.38
CA GLY A 417 -5.66 -4.17 -14.98
C GLY A 417 -6.75 -3.16 -14.58
N ALA A 418 -7.21 -3.30 -13.34
CA ALA A 418 -8.13 -2.36 -12.70
C ALA A 418 -7.49 -0.97 -12.45
N SER A 419 -6.17 -0.92 -12.28
CA SER A 419 -5.37 0.31 -12.13
C SER A 419 -4.90 0.89 -13.46
N GLY A 420 -5.40 0.36 -14.58
CA GLY A 420 -4.99 0.71 -15.94
C GLY A 420 -4.04 -0.32 -16.55
N SER A 421 -3.38 0.07 -17.64
CA SER A 421 -2.47 -0.83 -18.33
C SER A 421 -1.12 -0.88 -17.62
N LEU A 422 -0.59 -2.10 -17.42
CA LEU A 422 0.67 -2.38 -16.74
C LEU A 422 1.62 -3.15 -17.66
N SER A 423 2.90 -2.79 -17.59
CA SER A 423 4.01 -3.53 -18.19
C SER A 423 5.27 -3.22 -17.41
N PHE A 424 6.13 -4.21 -17.22
CA PHE A 424 7.39 -4.02 -16.51
C PHE A 424 8.51 -3.63 -17.47
N ASP A 425 9.32 -2.67 -17.06
CA ASP A 425 10.63 -2.44 -17.67
C ASP A 425 11.65 -3.48 -17.21
N ALA A 426 12.89 -3.35 -17.67
CA ALA A 426 13.96 -4.30 -17.35
C ALA A 426 14.36 -4.32 -15.86
N GLU A 427 13.99 -3.29 -15.10
CA GLU A 427 14.29 -3.15 -13.67
C GLU A 427 13.12 -3.60 -12.78
N GLY A 428 12.02 -4.09 -13.37
CA GLY A 428 10.84 -4.53 -12.63
C GLY A 428 9.91 -3.38 -12.21
N ASP A 429 10.06 -2.20 -12.83
CA ASP A 429 9.20 -1.04 -12.62
C ASP A 429 8.09 -0.97 -13.65
N VAL A 430 6.92 -0.46 -13.25
CA VAL A 430 5.89 -0.01 -14.20
C VAL A 430 6.01 1.48 -14.46
N VAL A 431 5.57 1.89 -15.66
CA VAL A 431 5.51 3.30 -16.04
C VAL A 431 4.05 3.74 -16.13
N GLN A 432 3.62 4.56 -15.18
CA GLN A 432 2.39 5.33 -15.28
C GLN A 432 2.66 6.77 -14.85
N TYR A 433 2.12 7.73 -15.60
CA TYR A 433 2.37 9.15 -15.37
C TYR A 433 1.27 9.75 -14.49
N PRO A 434 1.62 10.41 -13.38
CA PRO A 434 0.64 11.07 -12.53
C PRO A 434 0.05 12.30 -13.21
N ARG A 435 -1.13 12.71 -12.75
CA ARG A 435 -1.71 14.03 -13.01
C ARG A 435 -1.71 14.84 -11.73
N ALA A 436 -1.57 16.15 -11.85
CA ALA A 436 -1.72 17.04 -10.71
C ALA A 436 -3.19 17.23 -10.33
N TYR A 437 -3.46 17.12 -9.03
CA TYR A 437 -4.70 17.46 -8.38
C TYR A 437 -4.48 18.65 -7.44
N ILE A 438 -5.55 19.36 -7.15
CA ILE A 438 -5.60 20.41 -6.14
C ILE A 438 -6.78 20.19 -5.21
N VAL A 439 -6.60 20.51 -3.93
CA VAL A 439 -7.73 20.64 -3.01
C VAL A 439 -8.44 21.95 -3.27
N HIS A 440 -9.69 21.87 -3.72
CA HIS A 440 -10.54 23.03 -3.90
C HIS A 440 -11.93 22.79 -3.31
N GLU A 441 -12.39 23.70 -2.46
CA GLU A 441 -13.68 23.60 -1.77
C GLU A 441 -13.83 22.27 -1.02
N GLY A 442 -12.75 21.82 -0.38
CA GLY A 442 -12.74 20.57 0.37
C GLY A 442 -12.89 19.30 -0.49
N ARG A 443 -12.53 19.36 -1.78
CA ARG A 443 -12.52 18.20 -2.69
C ARG A 443 -11.22 18.14 -3.48
N PHE A 444 -10.80 16.93 -3.85
CA PHE A 444 -9.75 16.74 -4.83
C PHE A 444 -10.33 16.94 -6.23
N ILE A 445 -9.78 17.89 -6.98
CA ILE A 445 -10.11 18.12 -8.39
C ILE A 445 -8.83 18.15 -9.23
N LEU A 446 -8.93 17.86 -10.53
CA LEU A 446 -7.78 17.99 -11.43
C LEU A 446 -7.29 19.43 -11.44
N TYR A 447 -5.97 19.62 -11.37
CA TYR A 447 -5.38 20.96 -11.33
C TYR A 447 -5.64 21.74 -12.62
N ARG A 448 -5.72 21.06 -13.77
CA ARG A 448 -6.11 21.68 -15.04
C ARG A 448 -7.52 22.27 -14.98
N ASP A 449 -8.50 21.50 -14.51
CA ASP A 449 -9.90 21.93 -14.42
C ASP A 449 -10.03 23.13 -13.47
N TYR A 450 -9.24 23.13 -12.38
CA TYR A 450 -9.13 24.29 -11.50
C TYR A 450 -8.62 25.55 -12.23
N LEU A 451 -7.55 25.44 -13.02
CA LEU A 451 -7.02 26.57 -13.78
C LEU A 451 -8.03 27.12 -14.80
N GLU A 452 -8.80 26.25 -15.46
CA GLU A 452 -9.86 26.64 -16.38
C GLU A 452 -11.00 27.40 -15.67
N GLN A 453 -11.40 26.93 -14.49
CA GLN A 453 -12.39 27.60 -13.64
C GLN A 453 -11.91 28.98 -13.16
N MET A 454 -10.62 29.13 -12.84
CA MET A 454 -10.06 30.41 -12.42
C MET A 454 -9.85 31.38 -13.58
N GLY A 455 -9.41 30.87 -14.75
CA GLY A 455 -9.23 31.68 -15.96
C GLY A 455 -10.54 32.23 -16.52
N SER A 456 -11.60 31.40 -16.54
CA SER A 456 -12.95 31.82 -16.98
C SER A 456 -13.55 32.90 -16.07
N ARG A 457 -13.29 32.85 -14.76
CA ARG A 457 -13.69 33.91 -13.80
C ARG A 457 -12.98 35.24 -14.05
N THR A 458 -11.71 35.23 -14.50
CA THR A 458 -10.99 36.47 -14.84
C THR A 458 -11.42 37.09 -16.19
N GLY A 459 -11.92 36.28 -17.13
CA GLY A 459 -12.40 36.76 -18.44
C GLY A 459 -13.80 37.41 -18.40
N ALA A 460 -14.63 37.10 -17.40
CA ALA A 460 -15.99 37.65 -17.28
C ALA A 460 -16.03 39.09 -16.69
N GLY A 461 -14.89 39.63 -16.25
CA GLY A 461 -14.80 40.94 -15.57
C GLY A 461 -14.32 42.12 -16.42
N SER A 462 -13.87 41.92 -17.67
CA SER A 462 -13.30 43.00 -18.51
C SER A 462 -14.30 43.66 -19.47
N GLY A 463 -15.58 43.30 -19.41
CA GLY A 463 -16.63 43.83 -20.28
C GLY A 463 -17.48 44.92 -19.64
N LYS A 464 -16.87 46.00 -19.13
CA LYS A 464 -17.51 47.31 -18.94
C LYS A 464 -16.45 48.35 -18.54
N LYS A 465 -16.03 49.15 -19.51
CA LYS A 465 -15.50 50.50 -19.28
C LYS A 465 -16.41 51.50 -20.01
N PRO A 466 -16.56 52.70 -19.43
CA PRO A 466 -17.72 53.58 -19.56
C PRO A 466 -17.92 54.18 -20.95
#